data_AF-A0A151J770-F1
#
_entry.id   AF-A0A151J770-F1
#
_cell.length_a   1.000
_cell.length_b   1.000
_cell.length_c   1.000
_cell.angle_alpha   90.00
_cell.angle_beta   90.00
_cell.angle_gamma   90.00
#
_symmetry.space_group_name_H-M   'P 1'
#
loop_
_entity.id
_entity.type
_entity.pdbx_description
1 polymer ?
#
loop_
_entity_poly.entity_id
_entity_poly.type
_entity_poly.pdbx_seq_one_letter_code
_entity_poly.pdbx_strand_id
1 'polypeptide(L)'
;MTNSPIENSSVNRPTTPSNSGHIELFQTPKKAVHVPRYVGDIRSPQLSTPKKAKRALNVAKRTIQRLRKKIKMLQQDQRRLIARITTMEGLIKHLKNKSLLSEVTAENLMVPLHHVPT
;
A
#
# COMPACT_ATOMS: atom_id res chain seq x y z
N MET A 1 -56.95 -3.06 -67.37
CA MET A 1 -57.97 -3.65 -66.49
C MET A 1 -57.98 -5.16 -66.70
N THR A 2 -57.53 -5.95 -65.73
CA THR A 2 -58.00 -7.30 -65.36
C THR A 2 -57.15 -7.80 -64.18
N ASN A 3 -57.82 -8.36 -63.17
CA ASN A 3 -57.26 -8.82 -61.89
C ASN A 3 -56.92 -10.33 -61.94
N SER A 4 -55.83 -10.71 -61.22
CA SER A 4 -55.57 -11.90 -60.36
C SER A 4 -55.97 -13.34 -60.81
N PRO A 5 -55.20 -14.39 -60.45
CA PRO A 5 -55.17 -14.91 -59.08
C PRO A 5 -53.82 -15.42 -58.54
N ILE A 6 -53.83 -15.57 -57.21
CA ILE A 6 -52.81 -16.03 -56.27
C ILE A 6 -52.63 -17.56 -56.37
N GLU A 7 -51.39 -18.04 -56.40
CA GLU A 7 -51.07 -19.40 -55.94
C GLU A 7 -49.94 -19.36 -54.90
N ASN A 8 -50.26 -19.87 -53.71
CA ASN A 8 -49.38 -19.97 -52.56
C ASN A 8 -48.50 -21.22 -52.70
N SER A 9 -47.19 -21.05 -52.94
CA SER A 9 -46.24 -22.15 -52.91
C SER A 9 -45.77 -22.41 -51.47
N SER A 10 -46.35 -23.44 -50.84
CA SER A 10 -45.85 -24.00 -49.59
C SER A 10 -44.52 -24.73 -49.85
N VAL A 11 -43.40 -24.08 -49.58
CA VAL A 11 -42.07 -24.70 -49.61
C VAL A 11 -41.82 -25.40 -48.27
N ASN A 12 -41.94 -26.72 -48.26
CA ASN A 12 -41.61 -27.58 -47.12
C ASN A 12 -40.09 -27.50 -46.84
N ARG A 13 -39.70 -26.88 -45.71
CA ARG A 13 -38.32 -26.85 -45.23
C ARG A 13 -38.01 -28.15 -44.47
N PRO A 14 -36.90 -28.85 -44.75
CA PRO A 14 -36.46 -29.98 -43.93
C PRO A 14 -36.09 -29.48 -42.53
N THR A 15 -36.77 -29.99 -41.49
CA THR A 15 -36.35 -29.81 -40.11
C THR A 15 -35.21 -30.77 -39.80
N THR A 16 -34.02 -30.22 -39.55
CA THR A 16 -32.90 -30.96 -38.97
C THR A 16 -33.30 -31.43 -37.56
N PRO A 17 -33.13 -32.72 -37.22
CA PRO A 17 -33.33 -33.17 -35.85
C PRO A 17 -32.26 -32.54 -34.96
N SER A 18 -32.70 -31.86 -33.90
CA SER A 18 -31.84 -31.36 -32.83
C SER A 18 -31.22 -32.54 -32.11
N ASN A 19 -30.01 -32.93 -32.51
CA ASN A 19 -29.19 -33.85 -31.73
C ASN A 19 -28.70 -33.08 -30.51
N SER A 20 -29.48 -33.11 -29.43
CA SER A 20 -29.09 -32.60 -28.11
C SER A 20 -28.08 -33.57 -27.46
N GLY A 21 -26.92 -33.74 -28.10
CA GLY A 21 -25.76 -34.34 -27.47
C GLY A 21 -25.19 -33.34 -26.48
N HIS A 22 -25.63 -33.40 -25.22
CA HIS A 22 -24.98 -32.71 -24.12
C HIS A 22 -23.60 -33.35 -23.91
N ILE A 23 -22.59 -32.88 -24.64
CA ILE A 23 -21.19 -33.19 -24.34
C ILE A 23 -20.87 -32.40 -23.07
N GLU A 24 -20.90 -33.08 -21.92
CA GLU A 24 -20.32 -32.60 -20.65
C GLU A 24 -18.85 -32.23 -20.92
N LEU A 25 -18.60 -30.96 -21.24
CA LEU A 25 -17.26 -30.42 -21.32
C LEU A 25 -16.74 -30.27 -19.89
N PHE A 26 -16.10 -31.31 -19.37
CA PHE A 26 -15.36 -31.23 -18.11
C PHE A 26 -14.27 -30.15 -18.23
N GLN A 27 -14.54 -28.95 -17.72
CA GLN A 27 -13.54 -27.89 -17.65
C GLN A 27 -12.60 -28.17 -16.48
N THR A 28 -11.32 -28.44 -16.78
CA THR A 28 -10.28 -28.49 -15.73
C THR A 28 -10.19 -27.12 -15.05
N PRO A 29 -10.17 -27.04 -13.70
CA PRO A 29 -10.01 -25.77 -13.01
C PRO A 29 -8.76 -25.04 -13.50
N LYS A 30 -8.92 -23.81 -14.00
CA LYS A 30 -7.79 -22.98 -14.43
C LYS A 30 -6.90 -22.72 -13.21
N LYS A 31 -5.68 -23.25 -13.22
CA LYS A 31 -4.69 -22.99 -12.16
C LYS A 31 -4.55 -21.48 -11.99
N ALA A 32 -4.86 -20.98 -10.78
CA ALA A 32 -4.69 -19.57 -10.46
C ALA A 32 -3.24 -19.16 -10.71
N VAL A 33 -3.04 -18.20 -11.61
CA VAL A 33 -1.69 -17.68 -11.90
C VAL A 33 -1.21 -16.95 -10.65
N HIS A 34 -0.23 -17.51 -9.96
CA HIS A 34 0.40 -16.88 -8.80
C HIS A 34 1.12 -15.59 -9.22
N VAL A 35 0.49 -14.44 -8.95
CA VAL A 35 1.07 -13.11 -9.20
C VAL A 35 1.90 -12.71 -7.96
N PRO A 36 3.19 -12.40 -8.12
CA PRO A 36 4.06 -12.10 -6.99
C PRO A 36 3.65 -10.78 -6.33
N ARG A 37 3.49 -10.78 -5.01
CA ARG A 37 3.11 -9.60 -4.22
C ARG A 37 4.36 -8.91 -3.67
N TYR A 38 5.33 -9.71 -3.22
CA TYR A 38 6.60 -9.27 -2.68
C TYR A 38 7.75 -9.68 -3.60
N VAL A 39 8.93 -9.09 -3.37
CA VAL A 39 10.13 -9.42 -4.15
C VAL A 39 10.53 -10.89 -3.97
N GLY A 40 10.39 -11.43 -2.77
CA GLY A 40 10.68 -12.85 -2.48
C GLY A 40 9.73 -13.84 -3.16
N ASP A 41 8.58 -13.39 -3.65
CA ASP A 41 7.61 -14.23 -4.36
C ASP A 41 7.97 -14.42 -5.84
N ILE A 42 8.94 -13.66 -6.36
CA ILE A 42 9.34 -13.69 -7.76
C ILE A 42 10.18 -14.93 -8.00
N ARG A 43 9.64 -15.87 -8.79
CA ARG A 43 10.34 -17.09 -9.23
C ARG A 43 10.42 -17.16 -10.76
N SER A 44 11.13 -18.15 -11.29
CA SER A 44 11.33 -18.36 -12.73
C SER A 44 10.03 -18.34 -13.56
N PRO A 45 8.88 -18.93 -13.11
CA PRO A 45 7.61 -18.86 -13.85
C PRO A 45 7.05 -17.44 -14.06
N GLN A 46 7.40 -16.51 -13.16
CA GLN A 46 7.02 -15.10 -13.20
C GLN A 46 7.97 -14.27 -14.07
N LEU A 47 9.07 -14.86 -14.55
CA LEU A 47 10.00 -14.24 -15.48
C LEU A 47 9.90 -14.84 -16.88
N SER A 48 9.06 -15.87 -17.07
CA SER A 48 8.98 -16.69 -18.28
C SER A 48 8.51 -15.96 -19.55
N THR A 49 7.93 -14.77 -19.43
CA THR A 49 7.49 -13.96 -20.58
C THR A 49 7.81 -12.50 -20.33
N PRO A 50 8.02 -11.68 -21.38
CA PRO A 50 8.32 -10.25 -21.22
C PRO A 50 7.27 -9.52 -20.37
N LYS A 51 5.98 -9.84 -20.56
CA LYS A 51 4.88 -9.25 -19.78
C LYS A 51 4.95 -9.59 -18.29
N LYS A 52 5.29 -10.83 -17.95
CA LYS A 52 5.44 -11.24 -16.54
C LYS A 52 6.71 -10.66 -15.92
N ALA A 53 7.83 -10.68 -16.64
CA ALA A 53 9.10 -10.08 -16.21
C ALA A 53 8.95 -8.57 -15.91
N LYS A 54 8.23 -7.83 -16.78
CA LYS A 54 7.91 -6.41 -16.54
C LYS A 54 7.11 -6.20 -15.25
N ARG A 55 6.16 -7.08 -14.93
CA ARG A 55 5.38 -6.99 -13.68
C ARG A 55 6.26 -7.27 -12.45
N ALA A 56 7.08 -8.31 -12.50
CA ALA A 56 8.03 -8.64 -11.43
C ALA A 56 9.01 -7.48 -11.17
N LEU A 57 9.57 -6.88 -12.23
CA LEU A 57 10.44 -5.71 -12.13
C LEU A 57 9.73 -4.52 -11.47
N ASN A 58 8.46 -4.28 -11.81
CA ASN A 58 7.68 -3.20 -11.19
C ASN A 58 7.47 -3.43 -9.69
N VAL A 59 7.24 -4.68 -9.25
CA VAL A 59 7.16 -5.02 -7.82
C VAL A 59 8.47 -4.71 -7.11
N ALA A 60 9.61 -5.08 -7.71
CA ALA A 60 10.94 -4.77 -7.18
C ALA A 60 11.19 -3.25 -7.09
N LYS A 61 10.94 -2.50 -8.18
CA LYS A 61 11.11 -1.04 -8.21
C LYS A 61 10.28 -0.34 -7.14
N ARG A 62 8.99 -0.70 -7.00
CA ARG A 62 8.11 -0.16 -5.95
C ARG A 62 8.63 -0.47 -4.55
N THR A 63 9.15 -1.68 -4.35
CA THR A 63 9.72 -2.10 -3.07
C THR A 63 10.96 -1.28 -2.72
N ILE A 64 11.89 -1.11 -3.66
CA ILE A 64 13.08 -0.27 -3.48
C ILE A 64 12.68 1.17 -3.14
N GLN A 65 11.72 1.74 -3.87
CA GLN A 65 11.26 3.10 -3.62
C GLN A 65 10.66 3.24 -2.20
N ARG A 66 9.85 2.28 -1.76
CA ARG A 66 9.27 2.27 -0.41
C ARG A 66 10.35 2.18 0.66
N LEU A 67 11.32 1.27 0.49
CA LEU A 67 12.42 1.10 1.44
C LEU A 67 13.29 2.35 1.54
N ARG A 68 13.63 2.98 0.40
CA ARG A 68 14.37 4.26 0.38
C ARG A 68 13.64 5.36 1.13
N LYS A 69 12.33 5.49 0.94
CA LYS A 69 11.51 6.46 1.69
C LYS A 69 11.56 6.17 3.20
N LYS A 70 11.41 4.90 3.60
CA LYS A 70 11.48 4.49 5.01
C LYS A 70 12.85 4.82 5.63
N ILE A 71 13.94 4.51 4.94
CA ILE A 71 15.31 4.83 5.39
C ILE A 71 15.44 6.35 5.58
N LYS A 72 15.02 7.15 4.60
CA LYS A 72 15.08 8.62 4.68
C LYS A 72 14.32 9.16 5.89
N MET A 73 13.10 8.66 6.12
CA MET A 73 12.27 9.06 7.25
C MET A 73 12.95 8.75 8.58
N LEU A 74 13.42 7.50 8.76
CA LEU A 74 14.09 7.07 9.98
C LEU A 74 15.36 7.89 10.27
N GLN A 75 16.18 8.17 9.25
CA GLN A 75 17.35 9.03 9.40
C GLN A 75 16.96 10.46 9.80
N GLN A 76 15.85 10.98 9.28
CA GLN A 76 15.36 12.32 9.63
C GLN A 76 14.85 12.36 11.07
N ASP A 77 14.12 11.32 11.51
CA ASP A 77 13.68 11.17 12.90
C ASP A 77 14.87 11.07 13.85
N GLN A 78 15.86 10.25 13.51
CA GLN A 78 17.10 10.12 14.29
C GLN A 78 17.81 11.47 14.44
N ARG A 79 17.98 12.23 13.35
CA ARG A 79 18.61 13.57 13.41
C ARG A 79 17.83 14.53 14.30
N ARG A 80 16.49 14.52 14.24
CA ARG A 80 15.64 15.36 15.11
C ARG A 80 15.79 14.97 16.57
N LEU A 81 15.81 13.69 16.88
CA LEU A 81 15.97 13.21 18.26
C LEU A 81 17.34 13.60 18.82
N ILE A 82 18.41 13.38 18.05
CA ILE A 82 19.76 13.81 18.44
C ILE A 82 19.79 15.32 18.68
N ALA A 83 19.26 16.12 17.76
CA ALA A 83 19.22 17.57 17.93
C ALA A 83 18.48 17.99 19.21
N ARG A 84 17.33 17.37 19.51
CA ARG A 84 16.58 17.64 20.75
C ARG A 84 17.39 17.29 22.00
N ILE A 85 18.04 16.13 22.01
CA ILE A 85 18.90 15.71 23.12
C ILE A 85 20.04 16.71 23.30
N THR A 86 20.76 17.05 22.24
CA THR A 86 21.85 18.03 22.29
C THR A 86 21.39 19.40 22.78
N THR A 87 20.20 19.87 22.35
CA THR A 87 19.63 21.11 22.88
C THR A 87 19.34 21.00 24.37
N MET A 88 18.73 19.91 24.84
CA MET A 88 18.44 19.71 26.26
C MET A 88 19.72 19.63 27.11
N GLU A 89 20.74 18.89 26.64
CA GLU A 89 22.05 18.82 27.28
C GLU A 89 22.70 20.21 27.37
N GLY A 90 22.63 20.99 26.29
CA GLY A 90 23.09 22.37 26.25
C GLY A 90 22.38 23.24 27.29
N LEU A 91 21.04 23.19 27.35
CA LEU A 91 20.24 23.93 28.33
C LEU A 91 20.62 23.55 29.76
N ILE A 92 20.69 22.25 30.07
CA ILE A 92 21.10 21.76 31.39
C ILE A 92 22.49 22.30 31.74
N LYS A 93 23.45 22.24 30.82
CA LYS A 93 24.80 22.78 31.02
C LYS A 93 24.76 24.28 31.31
N HIS A 94 24.00 25.05 30.54
CA HIS A 94 23.84 26.49 30.77
C HIS A 94 23.23 26.81 32.13
N LEU A 95 22.19 26.07 32.55
CA LEU A 95 21.55 26.28 33.84
C LEU A 95 22.47 25.88 35.01
N LYS A 96 23.22 24.78 34.87
CA LYS A 96 24.26 24.39 35.84
C LYS A 96 25.33 25.47 35.99
N ASN A 97 25.82 26.01 34.87
CA ASN A 97 26.83 27.07 34.89
C ASN A 97 26.36 28.36 35.56
N LYS A 98 25.04 28.63 35.56
CA LYS A 98 24.44 29.77 36.25
C LYS A 98 24.02 29.45 37.70
N SER A 99 24.34 28.26 38.20
CA SER A 99 23.87 27.73 39.50
C SER A 99 22.35 27.68 39.67
N LEU A 100 21.57 27.84 38.60
CA LEU A 100 20.10 27.91 38.64
C LEU A 100 19.42 26.55 38.88
N LEU A 101 20.21 25.47 38.94
CA LEU A 101 19.74 24.12 39.27
C LEU A 101 20.19 23.67 40.67
N SER A 102 20.79 24.57 41.46
CA SER A 102 21.14 24.29 42.84
C SER A 102 19.90 24.38 43.74
N GLU A 103 19.77 23.48 44.70
CA GLU A 103 18.74 23.50 45.74
C GLU A 103 18.71 24.85 46.47
N VAL A 104 19.89 25.42 46.71
CA VAL A 104 20.07 26.74 47.33
C VAL A 104 19.42 27.86 46.51
N THR A 105 19.42 27.75 45.18
CA THR A 105 18.77 28.76 44.32
C THR A 105 17.25 28.60 44.33
N ALA A 106 16.73 27.37 44.47
CA ALA A 106 15.30 27.15 44.62
C ALA A 106 14.76 27.76 45.92
N GLU A 107 15.50 27.62 47.02
CA GLU A 107 15.18 28.26 48.30
C GLU A 107 15.21 29.80 48.20
N ASN A 108 16.25 30.36 47.58
CA ASN A 108 16.40 31.81 47.42
C ASN A 108 15.36 32.46 46.48
N LEU A 109 14.76 31.69 45.57
CA LEU A 109 13.71 32.18 44.65
C LEU A 109 12.29 31.92 45.16
N MET A 110 12.13 31.20 46.27
CA MET A 110 10.81 30.89 46.82
C MET A 110 10.22 32.14 47.50
N VAL A 111 9.33 32.84 46.79
CA VAL A 111 8.61 34.00 47.35
C VAL A 111 7.45 33.50 48.20
N PRO A 112 7.29 33.95 49.47
CA PRO A 112 6.16 33.57 50.30
C PRO A 112 4.85 34.00 49.65
N LEU A 113 3.93 33.05 49.46
CA LEU A 113 2.54 33.38 49.13
C LEU A 113 1.94 34.09 50.35
N HIS A 114 1.83 35.42 50.29
CA HIS A 114 1.14 36.17 51.33
C HIS A 114 -0.29 35.65 51.46
N HIS A 115 -0.63 35.17 52.65
CA HIS A 115 -1.99 34.80 53.01
C HIS A 115 -2.86 36.05 52.90
N VAL A 116 -3.78 36.06 51.92
CA VAL A 116 -4.83 37.07 51.83
C VAL A 116 -5.85 36.73 52.91
N PRO A 117 -6.05 37.59 53.94
CA PRO A 117 -7.09 37.36 54.91
C PRO A 117 -8.45 37.49 54.22
N THR A 118 -9.33 36.54 54.51
CA THR A 118 -10.72 36.50 54.03
C THR A 118 -11.61 37.40 54.85
#